data_AF-A6IIX0-F1
#
_entry.id   AF-A6IIX0-F1
#
_cell.length_a   1.000
_cell.length_b   1.000
_cell.length_c   1.000
_cell.angle_alpha   90.00
_cell.angle_beta   90.00
_cell.angle_gamma   90.00
#
_symmetry.space_group_name_H-M   'P 1'
#
loop_
_entity.id
_entity.type
_entity.pdbx_description
1 polymer ?
#
loop_
_entity_poly.entity_id
_entity_poly.type
_entity_poly.pdbx_seq_one_letter_code
_entity_poly.pdbx_strand_id
1 'polypeptide(L)'
;MPWAVGRRWAWITLFLTIVAVLIQAVWLWLGTQSFVFQREEIAQLARQYAGLDHELAFSRLIVELRRLHPGHVLPDEELQWVFVNAGGWMGAMCLLHASLSETILG
;
A
#
# COMPACT_ATOMS: atom_id res chain seq x y z
N MET A 1 17.77 -19.23 51.19
CA MET A 1 17.70 -17.99 50.38
C MET A 1 17.38 -18.37 48.93
N PRO A 2 16.09 -18.62 48.56
CA PRO A 2 15.73 -19.15 47.23
C PRO A 2 15.66 -18.09 46.12
N TRP A 3 15.99 -16.83 46.40
CA TRP A 3 15.69 -15.68 45.50
C TRP A 3 16.90 -15.14 44.71
N ALA A 4 18.06 -15.80 44.75
CA ALA A 4 19.24 -15.33 44.04
C ALA A 4 19.24 -15.83 42.58
N VAL A 5 18.70 -15.02 41.66
CA VAL A 5 18.86 -15.26 40.22
C VAL A 5 20.27 -14.82 39.82
N GLY A 6 21.08 -15.75 39.31
CA GLY A 6 22.43 -15.44 38.84
C GLY A 6 22.38 -14.42 37.71
N ARG A 7 23.27 -13.41 37.74
CA ARG A 7 23.33 -12.32 36.74
C ARG A 7 23.27 -12.82 35.29
N ARG A 8 23.94 -13.93 34.97
CA ARG A 8 23.90 -14.55 33.63
C ARG A 8 22.52 -15.06 33.23
N TRP A 9 21.79 -15.68 34.16
CA TRP A 9 20.42 -16.15 33.92
C TRP A 9 19.46 -14.99 33.70
N ALA A 10 19.61 -13.90 34.47
CA ALA A 10 18.82 -12.69 34.27
C ALA A 10 19.05 -12.06 32.88
N TRP A 11 20.29 -12.07 32.36
CA TRP A 11 20.60 -11.59 31.00
C TRP A 11 20.01 -12.49 29.92
N ILE A 12 20.05 -13.81 30.10
CA ILE A 12 19.47 -14.76 29.14
C ILE A 12 17.95 -14.61 29.09
N THR A 13 17.29 -14.54 30.25
CA THR A 13 15.82 -14.36 30.28
C THR A 13 15.42 -13.03 29.66
N LEU A 14 16.14 -11.94 29.97
CA LEU A 14 15.89 -10.64 29.36
C LEU A 14 16.04 -10.68 27.83
N PHE A 15 17.11 -11.29 27.33
CA PHE A 15 17.32 -11.43 25.89
C PHE A 15 16.20 -12.22 25.22
N LEU A 16 15.80 -13.36 25.79
CA LEU A 16 14.70 -14.18 25.26
C LEU A 16 13.37 -13.42 25.28
N THR A 17 13.09 -12.65 26.32
CA THR A 17 11.89 -11.82 26.38
C THR A 17 11.90 -10.74 25.29
N ILE A 18 13.04 -10.06 25.08
CA ILE A 18 13.17 -9.06 24.02
C ILE A 18 12.93 -9.70 22.64
N VAL A 19 13.54 -10.85 22.37
CA VAL A 19 13.35 -11.56 21.10
C VAL A 19 11.89 -11.96 20.90
N ALA A 20 11.23 -12.49 21.93
CA ALA A 20 9.82 -12.86 21.85
C ALA A 20 8.91 -11.65 21.56
N VAL A 21 9.17 -10.51 22.22
CA VAL A 21 8.43 -9.26 21.98
C VAL A 21 8.66 -8.75 20.56
N LEU A 22 9.90 -8.80 20.05
CA LEU A 22 10.20 -8.38 18.67
C LEU A 22 9.49 -9.26 17.64
N ILE A 23 9.48 -10.58 17.81
CA ILE A 23 8.76 -11.49 16.92
C ILE A 23 7.27 -11.17 16.94
N GLN A 24 6.70 -10.97 18.13
CA GLN A 24 5.28 -10.63 18.27
C GLN A 24 4.95 -9.28 17.62
N ALA A 25 5.82 -8.29 17.77
CA ALA A 25 5.65 -6.96 17.17
C ALA A 25 5.66 -7.03 15.64
N VAL A 26 6.59 -7.79 15.05
CA VAL A 26 6.65 -8.02 13.59
C VAL A 26 5.37 -8.71 13.11
N TRP A 27 4.90 -9.73 13.83
CA TRP A 27 3.67 -10.43 13.48
C TRP A 27 2.44 -9.53 13.53
N LEU A 28 2.33 -8.69 14.56
CA LEU A 28 1.27 -7.69 14.66
C LEU A 28 1.36 -6.65 13.56
N TRP A 29 2.55 -6.16 13.22
CA TRP A 29 2.76 -5.19 12.15
C TRP A 29 2.31 -5.73 10.77
N LEU A 30 2.56 -7.01 10.51
CA LEU A 30 2.02 -7.70 9.31
C LEU A 30 0.50 -7.88 9.36
N GLY A 31 -0.11 -7.92 10.54
CA GLY A 31 -1.56 -7.97 10.71
C GLY A 31 -2.24 -6.59 10.61
N THR A 32 -1.53 -5.51 10.93
CA THR A 32 -2.04 -4.13 10.92
C THR A 32 -1.63 -3.37 9.65
N GLN A 33 -1.51 -4.06 8.51
CA GLN A 33 -1.22 -3.40 7.24
C GLN A 33 -2.34 -2.41 6.93
N SER A 34 -1.98 -1.14 6.80
CA SER A 34 -2.89 -0.06 6.41
C SER A 34 -2.81 0.15 4.90
N PHE A 35 -3.96 0.06 4.23
CA PHE A 35 -4.07 0.38 2.81
C PHE A 35 -4.32 1.88 2.63
N VAL A 36 -3.70 2.48 1.62
CA VAL A 36 -3.92 3.89 1.29
C VAL A 36 -5.33 4.09 0.77
N PHE A 37 -5.81 3.17 -0.07
CA PHE A 37 -7.10 3.26 -0.72
C PHE A 37 -8.07 2.22 -0.15
N GLN A 38 -9.32 2.60 0.08
CA GLN A 38 -10.33 1.62 0.43
C GLN A 38 -10.73 0.80 -0.79
N ARG A 39 -11.03 -0.48 -0.57
CA ARG A 39 -11.27 -1.46 -1.64
C ARG A 39 -12.38 -1.05 -2.61
N GLU A 40 -13.47 -0.48 -2.10
CA GLU A 40 -14.62 -0.07 -2.90
C GLU A 40 -14.53 1.38 -3.39
N GLU A 41 -13.68 2.20 -2.77
CA GLU A 41 -13.59 3.64 -3.03
C GLU A 41 -13.21 3.94 -4.48
N ILE A 42 -12.18 3.26 -5.01
CA ILE A 42 -11.72 3.47 -6.39
C ILE A 42 -12.81 3.10 -7.39
N ALA A 43 -13.52 1.98 -7.16
CA ALA A 43 -14.59 1.53 -8.04
C ALA A 43 -15.80 2.48 -7.99
N GLN A 44 -16.14 3.00 -6.80
CA GLN A 44 -17.21 3.98 -6.64
C GLN A 44 -16.85 5.30 -7.30
N LEU A 45 -15.63 5.78 -7.13
CA LEU A 45 -15.13 7.00 -7.75
C LEU A 45 -15.14 6.88 -9.28
N ALA A 46 -14.60 5.80 -9.83
CA ALA A 46 -14.59 5.56 -11.28
C ALA A 46 -15.99 5.51 -11.90
N ARG A 47 -16.96 4.88 -11.21
CA ARG A 47 -18.35 4.82 -11.68
C ARG A 47 -19.01 6.19 -11.82
N GLN A 48 -18.62 7.17 -11.00
CA GLN A 48 -19.17 8.54 -11.10
C GLN A 48 -18.76 9.24 -12.40
N TYR A 49 -17.60 8.88 -12.97
CA TYR A 49 -17.05 9.49 -14.19
C TYR A 49 -17.25 8.65 -15.45
N ALA A 50 -17.80 7.43 -15.35
CA ALA A 50 -17.93 6.47 -16.45
C ALA A 50 -18.81 6.95 -17.63
N GLY A 51 -19.64 7.98 -17.43
CA GLY A 51 -20.47 8.57 -18.50
C GLY A 51 -19.76 9.67 -19.30
N LEU A 52 -18.55 10.06 -18.93
CA LEU A 52 -17.77 11.09 -19.63
C LEU A 52 -16.91 10.46 -20.73
N ASP A 53 -16.38 11.30 -21.62
CA ASP A 53 -15.29 10.88 -22.51
C ASP A 53 -14.09 10.37 -21.70
N HIS A 54 -13.37 9.38 -22.22
CA HIS A 54 -12.33 8.67 -21.46
C HIS A 54 -11.20 9.61 -21.01
N GLU A 55 -10.76 10.56 -21.83
CA GLU A 55 -9.70 11.50 -21.44
C GLU A 55 -10.18 12.46 -20.34
N LEU A 56 -11.43 12.91 -20.45
CA LEU A 56 -12.03 13.81 -19.47
C LEU A 56 -12.35 13.09 -18.15
N ALA A 57 -12.81 11.84 -18.23
CA ALA A 57 -13.04 10.99 -17.06
C ALA A 57 -11.73 10.78 -16.31
N PHE A 58 -10.67 10.42 -17.02
CA PHE A 58 -9.37 10.11 -16.43
C PHE A 58 -8.72 11.35 -15.79
N SER A 59 -8.69 12.48 -16.49
CA SER A 59 -8.15 13.74 -15.94
C SER A 59 -8.88 14.20 -14.68
N ARG A 60 -10.22 14.13 -14.66
CA ARG A 60 -11.02 14.46 -13.46
C ARG A 60 -10.78 13.48 -12.32
N LEU A 61 -10.68 12.19 -12.63
CA LEU A 61 -10.43 11.15 -11.63
C LEU A 61 -9.06 11.35 -10.97
N ILE A 62 -8.01 11.65 -11.72
CA ILE A 62 -6.67 11.92 -11.18
C ILE A 62 -6.69 13.11 -10.23
N VAL A 63 -7.37 14.20 -10.61
CA VAL A 63 -7.47 15.40 -9.77
C VAL A 63 -8.18 15.10 -8.45
N GLU A 64 -9.29 14.37 -8.49
CA GLU A 64 -10.03 14.01 -7.28
C GLU A 64 -9.23 13.01 -6.43
N LEU A 65 -8.55 12.05 -7.04
CA LEU A 65 -7.71 11.07 -6.33
C LEU A 65 -6.53 11.75 -5.62
N ARG A 66 -5.88 12.72 -6.27
CA ARG A 66 -4.82 13.56 -5.65
C ARG A 66 -5.35 14.39 -4.49
N ARG A 67 -6.59 14.85 -4.58
CA ARG A 67 -7.24 15.62 -3.52
C ARG A 67 -7.56 14.75 -2.31
N LEU A 68 -8.08 13.54 -2.53
CA LEU A 68 -8.44 12.59 -1.48
C LEU A 68 -7.21 11.95 -0.82
N HIS A 69 -6.17 11.66 -1.62
CA HIS A 69 -4.94 10.99 -1.18
C HIS A 69 -3.68 11.78 -1.59
N PRO A 70 -3.42 12.95 -0.98
CA PRO A 70 -2.28 13.80 -1.34
C PRO A 70 -0.94 13.06 -1.17
N GLY A 71 -0.06 13.17 -2.18
CA GLY A 71 1.26 12.54 -2.15
C GLY A 71 1.28 11.04 -2.47
N HIS A 72 0.11 10.42 -2.72
CA HIS A 72 0.02 9.01 -3.09
C HIS A 72 -0.27 8.78 -4.58
N VAL A 73 -0.51 9.82 -5.37
CA VAL A 73 -0.68 9.71 -6.82
C VAL A 73 0.52 10.36 -7.50
N LEU A 74 1.07 9.69 -8.52
CA LEU A 74 2.21 10.18 -9.30
C LEU A 74 1.91 11.57 -9.89
N PRO A 75 2.90 12.46 -9.97
CA PRO A 75 2.76 13.78 -10.56
C PRO A 75 2.66 13.69 -12.10
N ASP A 76 2.15 14.74 -12.74
CA ASP A 76 1.83 14.70 -14.19
C ASP A 76 3.07 14.43 -15.06
N GLU A 77 4.25 14.82 -14.59
CA GLU A 77 5.53 14.63 -15.27
C GLU A 77 5.95 13.15 -15.35
N GLU A 78 5.44 12.31 -14.45
CA GLU A 78 5.75 10.88 -14.38
C GLU A 78 4.61 9.99 -14.92
N LEU A 79 3.45 10.60 -15.23
CA LEU A 79 2.32 9.88 -15.83
C LEU A 79 2.64 9.52 -17.28
N GLN A 80 2.84 8.23 -17.53
CA GLN A 80 3.13 7.72 -18.85
C GLN A 80 2.23 6.53 -19.19
N TRP A 81 1.70 6.53 -20.41
CA TRP A 81 1.07 5.36 -21.00
C TRP A 81 2.14 4.38 -21.46
N VAL A 82 2.11 3.17 -20.92
CA VAL A 82 3.01 2.09 -21.28
C VAL A 82 2.23 0.91 -21.84
N PHE A 83 2.80 0.25 -22.85
CA PHE A 83 2.20 -0.96 -23.40
C PHE A 83 2.41 -2.14 -22.45
N VAL A 84 1.35 -2.93 -22.27
CA VAL A 84 1.37 -4.16 -21.48
C VAL A 84 1.07 -5.32 -22.41
N ASN A 85 1.99 -6.28 -22.46
CA ASN A 85 1.78 -7.56 -23.15
C ASN A 85 1.90 -8.71 -22.14
N ALA A 86 0.80 -9.43 -21.93
CA ALA A 86 0.75 -10.54 -20.99
C ALA A 86 -0.25 -11.58 -21.48
N GLY A 87 0.12 -12.87 -21.43
CA GLY A 87 -0.79 -13.97 -21.78
C GLY A 87 -1.30 -13.95 -23.23
N GLY A 88 -0.58 -13.29 -24.16
CA GLY A 88 -0.98 -13.14 -25.56
C GLY A 88 -1.93 -11.96 -25.84
N TRP A 89 -2.27 -11.16 -24.83
CA TRP A 89 -3.07 -9.94 -24.97
C TRP A 89 -2.17 -8.70 -24.97
N MET A 90 -2.58 -7.65 -25.68
CA MET A 90 -1.88 -6.36 -25.73
C MET A 90 -2.84 -5.24 -25.31
N GLY A 91 -2.39 -4.39 -24.38
CA GLY A 91 -3.11 -3.20 -23.92
C GLY A 91 -2.16 -2.05 -23.60
N ALA A 92 -2.73 -0.96 -23.08
CA ALA A 92 -1.98 0.16 -22.53
C ALA A 92 -2.44 0.40 -21.09
N MET A 93 -1.54 0.82 -20.22
CA MET A 93 -1.88 1.25 -18.87
C MET A 93 -1.16 2.55 -18.55
N CYS A 94 -1.76 3.39 -17.72
CA CYS A 94 -1.10 4.52 -17.07
C CYS A 94 -1.01 4.25 -15.57
N LEU A 95 0.21 4.24 -15.03
CA LEU A 95 0.43 4.03 -13.59
C LEU A 95 0.09 5.29 -12.81
N LEU A 96 -0.82 5.19 -11.82
CA LEU A 96 -1.22 6.30 -10.96
C LEU A 96 -0.63 6.18 -9.56
N HIS A 97 -0.62 4.97 -9.00
CA HIS A 97 -0.02 4.67 -7.69
C HIS A 97 0.65 3.30 -7.74
N ALA A 98 1.83 3.20 -7.12
CA ALA A 98 2.48 1.92 -6.85
C ALA A 98 3.10 1.92 -5.44
N SER A 99 2.80 0.88 -4.68
CA SER A 99 3.50 0.49 -3.46
C SER A 99 3.84 -1.00 -3.52
N LEU A 100 4.44 -1.54 -2.46
CA LEU A 100 4.71 -3.00 -2.39
C LEU A 100 3.43 -3.83 -2.28
N SER A 101 2.32 -3.23 -1.84
CA SER A 101 1.04 -3.91 -1.57
C SER A 101 -0.11 -3.45 -2.45
N GLU A 102 -0.01 -2.29 -3.10
CA GLU A 102 -1.11 -1.66 -3.84
C GLU A 102 -0.64 -1.07 -5.17
N THR A 103 -1.45 -1.25 -6.21
CA THR A 103 -1.22 -0.63 -7.52
C THR A 103 -2.53 -0.09 -8.07
N ILE A 104 -2.54 1.18 -8.51
CA ILE A 104 -3.66 1.79 -9.22
C ILE A 104 -3.21 2.19 -10.62
N LEU A 105 -4.01 1.78 -11.59
CA LEU A 105 -3.79 1.93 -13.02
C LEU A 105 -5.05 2.51 -13.66
N GLY A 106 -4.89 3.26 -14.75
CA GLY A 106 -5.99 3.57 -15.67
C GLY A 106 -5.69 3.18 -17.10
#